data_AF-A0A937LCQ0-F1
#
_entry.id   AF-A0A937LCQ0-F1
#
_cell.length_a   1.000
_cell.length_b   1.000
_cell.length_c   1.000
_cell.angle_alpha   90.00
_cell.angle_beta   90.00
_cell.angle_gamma   90.00
#
_symmetry.space_group_name_H-M   'P 1'
#
loop_
_entity.id
_entity.type
_entity.pdbx_description
1 polymer ?
#
loop_
_entity_poly.entity_id
_entity_poly.type
_entity_poly.pdbx_seq_one_letter_code
_entity_poly.pdbx_strand_id
1 'polypeptide(L)'
;MDPLFRQRLVGTLVLVALGIVFWPLIFVTPDTREPIVLQPMSQRPVIDQTPIPEPESFEPSVAPKLPDPSKNPSQAQDVADIQTQTDAAADSLADLPDSKSVAAPQPRLAPPSDDAIVDDQGLAIFYVLQVATVGSAVRADELVEGLRSRGYKAFSSRYVRVDDELFRVQIGPNAERARLMRLKPDIDAVLKVDSQILRYEQ
;
A
#
# COMPACT_ATOMS: atom_id res chain seq x y z
N MET A 1 -70.57 -56.74 3.63
CA MET A 1 -70.25 -55.30 3.77
C MET A 1 -69.74 -54.79 2.44
N ASP A 2 -70.49 -53.89 1.81
CA ASP A 2 -70.22 -53.47 0.43
C ASP A 2 -68.85 -52.78 0.29
N PRO A 3 -68.04 -53.11 -0.73
CA PRO A 3 -66.70 -52.56 -0.91
C PRO A 3 -66.73 -51.03 -1.13
N LEU A 4 -67.79 -50.51 -1.75
CA LEU A 4 -68.02 -49.08 -1.93
C LEU A 4 -68.19 -48.32 -0.61
N PHE A 5 -68.84 -48.93 0.38
CA PHE A 5 -69.02 -48.30 1.69
C PHE A 5 -67.68 -48.18 2.44
N ARG A 6 -66.83 -49.22 2.36
CA ARG A 6 -65.48 -49.21 2.94
C ARG A 6 -64.58 -48.16 2.31
N GLN A 7 -64.60 -48.03 0.98
CA GLN A 7 -63.79 -47.02 0.29
C GLN A 7 -64.19 -45.59 0.66
N ARG A 8 -65.49 -45.31 0.78
CA ARG A 8 -66.00 -44.01 1.23
C ARG A 8 -65.62 -43.73 2.68
N LEU A 9 -65.75 -44.73 3.56
CA LEU A 9 -65.40 -44.63 4.98
C LEU A 9 -63.91 -44.31 5.17
N VAL A 10 -63.04 -45.05 4.47
CA VAL A 10 -61.59 -44.82 4.50
C VAL A 10 -61.25 -43.44 3.93
N GLY A 11 -61.88 -43.03 2.83
CA GLY A 11 -61.68 -41.70 2.24
C GLY A 11 -62.03 -40.56 3.20
N THR A 12 -63.18 -40.65 3.89
CA THR A 12 -63.54 -39.66 4.92
C THR A 12 -62.59 -39.67 6.11
N LEU A 13 -62.13 -40.84 6.55
CA LEU A 13 -61.18 -40.95 7.66
C LEU A 13 -59.86 -40.25 7.32
N VAL A 14 -59.35 -40.47 6.09
CA VAL A 14 -58.13 -39.82 5.61
C VAL A 14 -58.29 -38.31 5.51
N LEU A 15 -59.43 -37.82 4.99
CA LEU A 15 -59.70 -36.38 4.93
C LEU A 15 -59.79 -35.72 6.30
N VAL A 16 -60.42 -36.38 7.28
CA VAL A 16 -60.49 -35.88 8.66
C VAL A 16 -59.09 -35.85 9.30
N ALA A 17 -58.31 -36.91 9.13
CA ALA A 17 -56.94 -36.97 9.65
C ALA A 17 -56.06 -35.85 9.06
N LEU A 18 -56.18 -35.61 7.75
CA LEU A 18 -55.45 -34.55 7.06
C LEU A 18 -55.89 -33.15 7.55
N GLY A 19 -57.19 -32.93 7.76
CA GLY A 19 -57.71 -31.70 8.35
C GLY A 19 -57.14 -31.40 9.73
N ILE A 20 -57.04 -32.41 10.61
CA ILE A 20 -56.50 -32.26 11.97
C ILE A 20 -55.00 -31.90 11.94
N VAL A 21 -54.23 -32.50 11.03
CA VAL A 21 -52.79 -32.19 10.89
C VAL A 21 -52.57 -30.78 10.36
N PHE A 22 -53.39 -30.34 9.41
CA PHE A 22 -53.28 -29.00 8.82
C PHE A 22 -53.90 -27.89 9.68
N TRP A 23 -54.82 -28.21 10.60
CA TRP A 23 -55.46 -27.22 11.46
C TRP A 23 -54.46 -26.35 12.24
N PRO A 24 -53.51 -26.89 13.02
CA PRO A 24 -52.55 -26.05 13.73
C PRO A 24 -51.63 -25.29 12.77
N LEU A 25 -51.32 -25.83 11.58
CA LEU A 25 -50.44 -25.17 10.63
C LEU A 25 -51.05 -23.87 10.06
N ILE A 26 -52.38 -23.82 9.88
CA ILE A 26 -53.09 -22.64 9.34
C ILE A 26 -53.35 -21.61 10.45
N PHE A 27 -53.68 -22.06 11.66
CA PHE A 27 -54.15 -21.17 12.73
C PHE A 27 -53.10 -20.81 13.78
N VAL A 28 -51.98 -21.53 13.86
CA VAL A 28 -50.89 -21.22 14.81
C VAL A 28 -49.81 -20.44 14.07
N THR A 29 -49.85 -19.11 14.22
CA THR A 29 -48.75 -18.24 13.77
C THR A 29 -47.61 -18.34 14.79
N PRO A 30 -46.34 -18.52 14.37
CA PRO A 30 -45.22 -18.49 15.31
C PRO A 30 -45.06 -17.09 15.92
N ASP A 31 -44.73 -17.05 17.22
CA ASP A 31 -44.55 -15.81 17.97
C ASP A 31 -43.60 -14.85 17.24
N THR A 32 -44.09 -13.65 16.96
CA THR A 32 -43.34 -12.63 16.23
C THR A 32 -42.33 -12.04 17.21
N ARG A 33 -41.04 -12.32 17.00
CA ARG A 33 -39.95 -11.84 17.85
C ARG A 33 -40.10 -10.33 18.09
N GLU A 34 -40.07 -9.94 19.36
CA GLU A 34 -40.19 -8.55 19.78
C GLU A 34 -39.26 -7.63 18.96
N PRO A 35 -39.73 -6.44 18.55
CA PRO A 35 -38.90 -5.51 17.81
C PRO A 35 -37.71 -5.10 18.67
N ILE A 36 -36.51 -5.19 18.09
CA ILE A 36 -35.27 -4.74 18.73
C ILE A 36 -35.41 -3.26 19.06
N VAL A 37 -35.49 -2.93 20.35
CA VAL A 37 -35.48 -1.55 20.83
C VAL A 37 -34.04 -1.05 20.76
N LEU A 38 -33.73 -0.31 19.70
CA LEU A 38 -32.44 0.36 19.54
C LEU A 38 -32.36 1.49 20.57
N GLN A 39 -31.49 1.32 21.57
CA GLN A 39 -31.22 2.38 22.53
C GLN A 39 -30.60 3.59 21.80
N PRO A 40 -30.92 4.82 22.22
CA PRO A 40 -30.31 6.02 21.64
C PRO A 40 -28.79 6.01 21.83
N MET A 41 -28.05 6.34 20.78
CA MET A 41 -26.59 6.41 20.83
C MET A 41 -26.14 7.50 21.81
N SER A 42 -25.06 7.25 22.55
CA SER A 42 -24.42 8.24 23.41
C SER A 42 -24.02 9.49 22.62
N GLN A 43 -24.14 10.66 23.25
CA GLN A 43 -23.77 11.93 22.63
C GLN A 43 -22.26 12.00 22.36
N ARG A 44 -21.88 12.68 21.28
CA ARG A 44 -20.48 12.85 20.88
C ARG A 44 -19.72 13.68 21.93
N PRO A 45 -18.50 13.26 22.31
CA PRO A 45 -17.64 14.08 23.17
C PRO A 45 -17.39 15.45 22.55
N VAL A 46 -17.39 16.49 23.38
CA VAL A 46 -16.99 17.84 22.97
C VAL A 46 -15.47 17.87 22.87
N ILE A 47 -14.95 18.22 21.70
CA ILE A 47 -13.52 18.40 21.46
C ILE A 47 -13.18 19.85 21.76
N ASP A 48 -12.12 20.07 22.53
CA ASP A 48 -11.57 21.40 22.77
C ASP A 48 -10.96 21.95 21.47
N GLN A 49 -11.49 23.09 21.00
CA GLN A 49 -11.03 23.78 19.80
C GLN A 49 -10.21 25.03 20.13
N THR A 50 -9.71 25.13 21.36
CA THR A 50 -8.81 26.22 21.73
C THR A 50 -7.61 26.27 20.78
N PRO A 51 -7.28 27.45 20.24
CA PRO A 51 -6.09 27.61 19.39
C PRO A 51 -4.86 27.18 20.17
N ILE A 52 -4.15 26.19 19.64
CA ILE A 52 -2.86 25.77 20.17
C ILE A 52 -1.85 26.90 19.87
N PRO A 53 -1.03 27.33 20.85
CA PRO A 53 0.03 28.30 20.58
C PRO A 53 1.01 27.76 19.53
N GLU A 54 1.54 28.64 18.68
CA GLU A 54 2.56 28.26 17.70
C GLU A 54 3.80 27.69 18.42
N PRO A 55 4.39 26.60 17.89
CA PRO A 55 5.59 26.03 18.46
C PRO A 55 6.76 27.01 18.36
N GLU A 56 7.55 27.13 19.43
CA GLU A 56 8.77 27.92 19.40
C GLU A 56 9.78 27.29 18.42
N SER A 57 10.32 28.10 17.50
CA SER A 57 11.34 27.64 16.56
C SER A 57 12.72 27.61 17.22
N PHE A 58 13.37 26.45 17.19
CA PHE A 58 14.75 26.26 17.66
C PHE A 58 15.81 26.52 16.59
N GLU A 59 15.40 26.91 15.38
CA GLU A 59 16.29 27.20 14.25
C GLU A 59 17.48 28.13 14.58
N PRO A 60 17.31 29.26 15.30
CA PRO A 60 18.44 30.13 15.64
C PRO A 60 19.42 29.50 16.65
N SER A 61 18.97 28.52 17.44
CA SER A 61 19.83 27.78 18.38
C SER A 61 20.58 26.63 17.71
N VAL A 62 20.06 26.13 16.59
CA VAL A 62 20.55 24.94 15.89
C VAL A 62 21.45 25.34 14.72
N ALA A 63 21.13 26.41 13.98
CA ALA A 63 21.89 26.88 12.82
C ALA A 63 23.41 27.04 13.07
N PRO A 64 23.90 27.57 14.21
CA PRO A 64 25.34 27.71 14.46
C PRO A 64 26.06 26.37 14.77
N LYS A 65 25.31 25.31 15.05
CA LYS A 65 25.84 23.97 15.36
C LYS A 65 25.79 23.02 14.16
N LEU A 66 25.16 23.41 13.05
CA LEU A 66 25.22 22.59 11.84
C LEU A 66 26.63 22.67 11.24
N PRO A 67 27.18 21.52 10.80
CA PRO A 67 28.38 21.54 9.98
C PRO A 67 28.10 22.25 8.65
N ASP A 68 29.10 22.97 8.14
CA ASP A 68 29.01 23.59 6.81
C ASP A 68 28.70 22.52 5.75
N PRO A 69 27.76 22.78 4.82
CA PRO A 69 27.50 21.86 3.73
C PRO A 69 28.77 21.69 2.89
N SER A 70 29.15 20.44 2.63
CA SER A 70 30.27 20.10 1.76
C SER A 70 30.12 20.81 0.42
N LYS A 71 31.07 21.67 0.06
CA LYS A 71 31.14 22.32 -1.26
C LYS A 71 32.12 21.54 -2.12
N ASN A 72 31.60 20.67 -2.98
CA ASN A 72 32.42 20.03 -3.99
C ASN A 72 32.87 21.07 -5.03
N PRO A 73 34.15 21.06 -5.46
CA PRO A 73 34.61 21.96 -6.50
C PRO A 73 33.90 21.64 -7.82
N SER A 74 33.40 22.66 -8.53
CA SER A 74 32.60 22.50 -9.75
C SER A 74 33.26 21.60 -10.80
N GLN A 75 34.60 21.65 -10.90
CA GLN A 75 35.34 20.79 -11.81
C GLN A 75 35.20 19.30 -11.47
N ALA A 76 35.26 18.92 -10.18
CA ALA A 76 35.06 17.54 -9.74
C ALA A 76 33.62 17.07 -10.00
N GLN A 77 32.67 18.00 -9.87
CA GLN A 77 31.27 17.77 -10.21
C GLN A 77 31.09 17.47 -11.70
N ASP A 78 31.74 18.25 -12.58
CA ASP A 78 31.69 18.03 -14.03
C ASP A 78 32.33 16.69 -14.44
N VAL A 79 33.44 16.28 -13.82
CA VAL A 79 34.08 14.99 -14.16
C VAL A 79 33.24 13.81 -13.67
N ALA A 80 32.72 13.88 -12.45
CA ALA A 80 31.76 12.90 -11.93
C ALA A 80 30.52 12.86 -12.81
N ASP A 81 30.13 14.00 -13.38
CA ASP A 81 28.97 14.07 -14.24
C ASP A 81 29.19 13.47 -15.62
N ILE A 82 30.41 13.52 -16.16
CA ILE A 82 30.73 12.82 -17.41
C ILE A 82 30.89 11.32 -17.17
N GLN A 83 31.45 10.91 -16.02
CA GLN A 83 31.64 9.49 -15.70
C GLN A 83 30.35 8.75 -15.33
N THR A 84 29.35 9.46 -14.82
CA THR A 84 28.04 8.88 -14.47
C THR A 84 26.99 9.07 -15.55
N GLN A 85 27.36 9.58 -16.73
CA GLN A 85 26.51 9.54 -17.92
C GLN A 85 26.24 8.07 -18.28
N THR A 86 25.02 7.64 -18.02
CA THR A 86 24.44 6.45 -18.62
C THR A 86 23.68 6.94 -19.86
N ASP A 87 23.78 6.26 -21.01
CA ASP A 87 23.09 6.60 -22.28
C ASP A 87 21.54 6.62 -22.19
N ALA A 88 20.97 6.47 -20.98
CA ALA A 88 19.55 6.67 -20.72
C ALA A 88 19.25 8.17 -20.70
N ALA A 89 19.10 8.75 -21.89
CA ALA A 89 18.53 10.06 -22.09
C ALA A 89 17.16 10.16 -21.39
N ALA A 90 16.75 11.36 -21.00
CA ALA A 90 15.40 11.65 -20.48
C ALA A 90 14.26 11.10 -21.39
N ASP A 91 14.55 10.87 -22.67
CA ASP A 91 13.68 10.20 -23.63
C ASP A 91 13.44 8.71 -23.34
N SER A 92 14.40 7.98 -22.76
CA SER A 92 14.20 6.56 -22.44
C SER A 92 13.19 6.36 -21.34
N LEU A 93 13.03 7.32 -20.42
CA LEU A 93 11.96 7.23 -19.43
C LEU A 93 10.60 7.11 -20.12
N ALA A 94 10.38 7.65 -21.33
CA ALA A 94 9.17 7.57 -22.16
C ALA A 94 8.48 6.19 -22.19
N ASP A 95 9.28 5.12 -22.18
CA ASP A 95 8.85 3.74 -22.38
C ASP A 95 8.55 2.97 -21.08
N LEU A 96 8.75 3.57 -19.90
CA LEU A 96 8.42 2.92 -18.63
C LEU A 96 6.90 2.71 -18.49
N PRO A 97 6.43 1.51 -18.12
CA PRO A 97 5.01 1.29 -17.89
C PRO A 97 4.48 2.14 -16.74
N ASP A 98 3.23 2.60 -16.84
CA ASP A 98 2.60 3.35 -15.75
C ASP A 98 2.63 2.56 -14.43
N SER A 99 3.01 3.21 -13.33
CA SER A 99 3.08 2.56 -12.02
C SER A 99 1.73 1.95 -11.58
N LYS A 100 0.61 2.52 -12.06
CA LYS A 100 -0.74 1.99 -11.82
C LYS A 100 -1.04 0.68 -12.57
N SER A 101 -0.43 0.46 -13.73
CA SER A 101 -0.62 -0.76 -14.53
C SER A 101 0.00 -1.97 -13.82
N VAL A 102 1.20 -1.79 -13.23
CA VAL A 102 1.90 -2.85 -12.49
C VAL A 102 1.33 -3.07 -11.08
N ALA A 103 0.64 -2.06 -10.53
CA ALA A 103 0.04 -2.09 -9.19
C ALA A 103 -1.45 -2.52 -9.16
N ALA A 104 -2.03 -2.94 -10.30
CA ALA A 104 -3.40 -3.45 -10.33
C ALA A 104 -3.56 -4.59 -9.30
N PRO A 105 -4.62 -4.58 -8.44
CA PRO A 105 -4.83 -5.63 -7.45
C PRO A 105 -5.16 -6.94 -8.17
N GLN A 106 -4.14 -7.74 -8.46
CA GLN A 106 -4.35 -9.11 -8.90
C GLN A 106 -4.83 -9.92 -7.69
N PRO A 107 -5.89 -10.74 -7.84
CA PRO A 107 -6.30 -11.69 -6.81
C PRO A 107 -5.08 -12.50 -6.37
N ARG A 108 -4.77 -12.43 -5.07
CA ARG A 108 -3.57 -13.05 -4.53
C ARG A 108 -3.79 -14.56 -4.51
N LEU A 109 -3.23 -15.26 -5.49
CA LEU A 109 -3.31 -16.73 -5.62
C LEU A 109 -2.23 -17.46 -4.79
N ALA A 110 -1.23 -16.73 -4.29
CA ALA A 110 -0.16 -17.24 -3.44
C ALA A 110 -0.31 -16.69 -2.01
N PRO A 111 0.01 -17.48 -0.97
CA PRO A 111 0.03 -17.01 0.40
C PRO A 111 0.99 -15.80 0.56
N PRO A 112 0.74 -14.90 1.54
CA PRO A 112 1.67 -13.83 1.85
C PRO A 112 3.06 -14.42 2.10
N SER A 113 4.10 -13.76 1.59
CA SER A 113 5.49 -14.16 1.84
C SER A 113 5.74 -14.25 3.35
N ASP A 114 6.37 -15.34 3.82
CA ASP A 114 6.78 -15.54 5.22
C ASP A 114 7.93 -14.61 5.66
N ASP A 115 8.21 -13.55 4.89
CA ASP A 115 9.20 -12.55 5.25
C ASP A 115 8.71 -11.82 6.51
N ALA A 116 9.60 -11.71 7.50
CA ALA A 116 9.31 -10.98 8.73
C ALA A 116 8.89 -9.54 8.38
N ILE A 117 7.67 -9.17 8.79
CA ILE A 117 7.11 -7.82 8.56
C ILE A 117 7.67 -6.82 9.58
N VAL A 118 8.27 -7.33 10.66
CA VAL A 118 8.75 -6.58 11.81
C VAL A 118 10.15 -7.08 12.15
N ASP A 119 11.08 -6.15 12.42
CA ASP A 119 12.44 -6.48 12.83
C ASP A 119 12.55 -6.81 14.32
N ASP A 120 13.75 -7.20 14.77
CA ASP A 120 14.03 -7.58 16.15
C ASP A 120 13.77 -6.46 17.17
N GLN A 121 13.58 -5.22 16.72
CA GLN A 121 13.28 -4.04 17.54
C GLN A 121 11.77 -3.71 17.56
N GLY A 122 10.93 -4.51 16.88
CA GLY A 122 9.50 -4.25 16.80
C GLY A 122 9.11 -3.20 15.75
N LEU A 123 10.04 -2.80 14.87
CA LEU A 123 9.77 -1.82 13.81
C LEU A 123 9.37 -2.52 12.50
N ALA A 124 8.44 -1.90 11.76
CA ALA A 124 8.02 -2.41 10.46
C ALA A 124 9.18 -2.38 9.46
N ILE A 125 9.41 -3.50 8.78
CA ILE A 125 10.44 -3.63 7.75
C ILE A 125 9.88 -3.07 6.44
N PHE A 126 10.65 -2.16 5.84
CA PHE A 126 10.37 -1.63 4.51
C PHE A 126 11.55 -1.90 3.57
N TYR A 127 11.24 -1.96 2.29
CA TYR A 127 12.21 -2.15 1.21
C TYR A 127 12.15 -0.98 0.24
N VAL A 128 13.30 -0.67 -0.35
CA VAL A 128 13.46 0.30 -1.43
C VAL A 128 14.18 -0.34 -2.61
N LEU A 129 13.83 0.08 -3.82
CA LEU A 129 14.56 -0.28 -5.03
C LEU A 129 15.51 0.86 -5.40
N GLN A 130 16.81 0.66 -5.20
CA GLN A 130 17.84 1.61 -5.60
C GLN A 130 18.10 1.46 -7.10
N VAL A 131 17.79 2.50 -7.87
CA VAL A 131 17.86 2.46 -9.34
C VAL A 131 19.17 3.01 -9.88
N ALA A 132 19.70 4.07 -9.26
CA ALA A 132 20.96 4.68 -9.68
C ALA A 132 21.64 5.36 -8.49
N THR A 133 22.96 5.55 -8.61
CA THR A 133 23.73 6.45 -7.74
C THR A 133 24.47 7.43 -8.64
N VAL A 134 24.23 8.72 -8.45
CA VAL A 134 24.79 9.79 -9.30
C VAL A 134 25.61 10.75 -8.44
N GLY A 135 26.59 11.42 -9.05
CA GLY A 135 27.41 12.42 -8.35
C GLY A 135 26.70 13.78 -8.18
N SER A 136 25.69 14.08 -8.99
CA SER A 136 25.04 15.40 -9.04
C SER A 136 23.63 15.41 -8.48
N ALA A 137 23.36 16.41 -7.64
CA ALA A 137 22.04 16.68 -7.07
C ALA A 137 21.02 16.98 -8.18
N VAL A 138 21.39 17.81 -9.16
CA VAL A 138 20.51 18.22 -10.26
C VAL A 138 20.06 17.01 -11.06
N ARG A 139 21.00 16.12 -11.42
CA ARG A 139 20.64 14.90 -12.15
C ARG A 139 19.85 13.91 -11.32
N ALA A 140 20.12 13.83 -10.01
CA ALA A 140 19.31 13.00 -9.13
C ALA A 140 17.84 13.46 -9.13
N ASP A 141 17.62 14.78 -9.09
CA ASP A 141 16.28 15.37 -9.11
C ASP A 141 15.57 15.17 -10.46
N GLU A 142 16.27 15.33 -11.58
CA GLU A 142 15.72 15.01 -12.91
C GLU A 142 15.26 13.56 -13.03
N LEU A 143 16.06 12.60 -12.55
CA LEU A 143 15.67 11.18 -12.52
C LEU A 143 14.46 10.94 -11.61
N VAL A 144 14.43 11.57 -10.43
CA VAL A 144 13.31 11.45 -9.48
C VAL A 144 12.03 12.01 -10.09
N GLU A 145 12.09 13.17 -10.73
CA GLU A 145 10.95 13.81 -11.38
C GLU A 145 10.44 12.96 -12.56
N GLY A 146 11.35 12.45 -13.39
CA GLY A 146 11.03 11.52 -14.47
C GLY A 146 10.31 10.26 -13.97
N LEU A 147 10.78 9.65 -12.88
CA LEU A 147 10.12 8.49 -12.26
C LEU A 147 8.76 8.87 -11.63
N ARG A 148 8.65 10.04 -10.98
CA ARG A 148 7.39 10.52 -10.38
C ARG A 148 6.33 10.83 -11.43
N SER A 149 6.72 11.35 -12.59
CA SER A 149 5.80 11.64 -13.70
C SER A 149 5.03 10.38 -14.16
N ARG A 150 5.61 9.20 -13.94
CA ARG A 150 5.02 7.88 -14.26
C ARG A 150 4.28 7.23 -13.11
N GLY A 151 4.14 7.97 -12.02
CA GLY A 151 3.46 7.54 -10.80
C GLY A 151 4.31 6.67 -9.88
N TYR A 152 5.61 6.51 -10.12
CA TYR A 152 6.49 5.83 -9.17
C TYR A 152 6.78 6.72 -7.97
N LYS A 153 6.75 6.14 -6.76
CA LYS A 153 7.15 6.83 -5.53
C LYS A 153 8.68 6.87 -5.43
N ALA A 154 9.29 7.82 -6.16
CA ALA A 154 10.74 7.98 -6.20
C ALA A 154 11.23 9.14 -5.31
N PHE A 155 12.43 8.99 -4.76
CA PHE A 155 13.14 10.02 -3.99
C PHE A 155 14.66 9.85 -4.14
N SER A 156 15.40 10.93 -3.93
CA SER A 156 16.86 10.95 -3.85
C SER A 156 17.28 10.98 -2.37
N SER A 157 18.33 10.25 -2.02
CA SER A 157 18.95 10.29 -0.70
C SER A 157 20.43 10.60 -0.82
N ARG A 158 20.89 11.57 -0.03
CA ARG A 158 22.30 11.99 0.03
C ARG A 158 23.11 10.88 0.71
N TYR A 159 24.19 10.47 0.06
CA TYR A 159 25.13 9.47 0.54
C TYR A 159 26.55 9.99 0.37
N VAL A 160 27.20 10.30 1.49
CA VAL A 160 28.61 10.73 1.49
C VAL A 160 29.49 9.50 1.60
N ARG A 161 30.42 9.33 0.66
CA ARG A 161 31.43 8.27 0.71
C ARG A 161 32.81 8.91 0.76
N VAL A 162 33.45 8.80 1.92
CA VAL A 162 34.80 9.35 2.19
C VAL A 162 34.81 10.86 2.01
N ASP A 163 35.04 11.36 0.79
CA ASP A 163 35.07 12.78 0.42
C ASP A 163 34.11 13.13 -0.74
N ASP A 164 33.43 12.15 -1.34
CA ASP A 164 32.49 12.37 -2.46
C ASP A 164 31.04 12.41 -1.97
N GLU A 165 30.33 13.49 -2.34
CA GLU A 165 28.88 13.60 -2.17
C GLU A 165 28.18 12.90 -3.33
N LEU A 166 27.49 11.79 -3.04
CA LEU A 166 26.71 11.01 -4.00
C LEU A 166 25.22 11.11 -3.67
N PHE A 167 24.38 10.92 -4.66
CA PHE A 167 22.93 10.91 -4.55
C PHE A 167 22.39 9.57 -5.03
N ARG A 168 21.73 8.83 -4.14
CA ARG A 168 21.09 7.56 -4.45
C ARG A 168 19.65 7.82 -4.84
N VAL A 169 19.28 7.48 -6.07
CA VAL A 169 17.89 7.53 -6.54
C VAL A 169 17.22 6.21 -6.21
N GLN A 170 16.10 6.27 -5.50
CA GLN A 170 15.40 5.11 -4.94
C GLN A 170 13.89 5.19 -5.18
N ILE A 171 13.24 4.03 -5.32
CA ILE A 171 11.78 3.87 -5.43
C ILE A 171 11.27 3.11 -4.21
N GLY A 172 10.36 3.70 -3.43
CA GLY A 172 9.84 3.12 -2.18
C GLY A 172 9.59 4.20 -1.13
N PRO A 173 9.45 3.89 0.18
CA PRO A 173 9.51 2.57 0.83
C PRO A 173 8.26 1.69 0.59
N ASN A 174 8.45 0.37 0.49
CA ASN A 174 7.39 -0.61 0.31
C ASN A 174 7.47 -1.75 1.34
N ALA A 175 6.34 -2.16 1.90
CA ALA A 175 6.29 -3.29 2.83
C ALA A 175 6.50 -4.64 2.13
N GLU A 176 6.10 -4.77 0.86
CA GLU A 176 6.20 -6.02 0.12
C GLU A 176 7.39 -6.00 -0.85
N ARG A 177 8.40 -6.83 -0.58
CA ARG A 177 9.53 -7.03 -1.49
C ARG A 177 9.08 -7.50 -2.88
N ALA A 178 8.05 -8.33 -2.94
CA ALA A 178 7.48 -8.86 -4.18
C ALA A 178 7.05 -7.76 -5.17
N ARG A 179 6.57 -6.60 -4.67
CA ARG A 179 6.19 -5.49 -5.54
C ARG A 179 7.41 -4.89 -6.25
N LEU A 180 8.50 -4.67 -5.52
CA LEU A 180 9.73 -4.12 -6.08
C LEU A 180 10.39 -5.11 -7.05
N MET A 181 10.29 -6.42 -6.77
CA MET A 181 10.80 -7.46 -7.65
C MET A 181 10.10 -7.50 -9.01
N ARG A 182 8.81 -7.13 -9.07
CA ARG A 182 8.08 -6.98 -10.34
C ARG A 182 8.48 -5.72 -11.11
N LEU A 183 8.83 -4.65 -10.40
CA LEU A 183 9.27 -3.39 -11.00
C LEU A 183 10.71 -3.43 -11.53
N LYS A 184 11.60 -4.17 -10.85
CA LYS A 184 13.02 -4.29 -11.21
C LYS A 184 13.27 -4.52 -12.71
N PRO A 185 12.71 -5.55 -13.37
CA PRO A 185 13.01 -5.81 -14.78
C PRO A 185 12.59 -4.69 -15.73
N ASP A 186 11.43 -4.06 -15.50
CA ASP A 186 10.94 -2.96 -16.35
C ASP A 186 11.84 -1.74 -16.21
N ILE A 187 12.24 -1.43 -14.97
CA ILE A 187 13.11 -0.30 -14.66
C ILE A 187 14.52 -0.52 -15.22
N ASP A 188 15.08 -1.71 -15.04
CA ASP A 188 16.41 -2.08 -15.54
C ASP A 188 16.45 -2.04 -17.07
N ALA A 189 15.41 -2.54 -17.74
CA ALA A 189 15.34 -2.56 -19.20
C ALA A 189 15.31 -1.15 -19.79
N VAL A 190 14.54 -0.25 -19.18
CA VAL A 190 14.35 1.10 -19.72
C VAL A 190 15.51 2.04 -19.37
N LEU A 191 15.97 2.01 -18.13
CA LEU A 191 17.08 2.88 -17.68
C LEU A 191 18.46 2.28 -17.96
N LYS A 192 18.54 1.03 -18.43
CA LYS A 192 19.80 0.28 -18.63
C LYS A 192 20.69 0.27 -17.38
N VAL A 193 20.05 0.14 -16.22
CA VAL A 193 20.71 0.09 -14.91
C VAL A 193 20.55 -1.31 -14.30
N ASP A 194 21.38 -1.64 -13.32
CA ASP A 194 21.16 -2.79 -12.44
C ASP A 194 20.63 -2.33 -11.09
N SER A 195 19.30 -2.31 -10.94
CA SER A 195 18.67 -1.82 -9.72
C SER A 195 18.73 -2.85 -8.58
N GLN A 196 18.96 -2.41 -7.34
CA GLN A 196 19.11 -3.31 -6.20
C GLN A 196 18.00 -3.08 -5.17
N ILE A 197 17.36 -4.16 -4.71
CA ILE A 197 16.40 -4.09 -3.61
C ILE A 197 17.17 -4.11 -2.29
N LEU A 198 17.00 -3.07 -1.49
CA LEU A 198 17.65 -2.88 -0.20
C LEU A 198 16.59 -2.72 0.89
N ARG A 199 16.96 -3.05 2.13
CA ARG A 199 16.17 -2.66 3.30
C ARG A 199 16.21 -1.15 3.42
N TYR A 200 15.05 -0.55 3.66
CA TYR A 200 14.94 0.87 3.95
C TYR A 200 15.35 1.10 5.40
N GLU A 201 16.33 1.98 5.59
CA GLU A 201 16.76 2.45 6.90
C GLU A 201 16.60 3.96 6.91
N GLN A 202 15.98 4.47 7.98
CA GLN A 202 15.67 5.89 8.17
C GLN A 202 16.72 6.54 9.08
#